data_AF-A0A1S2KP87-F1
#
_entry.id   AF-A0A1S2KP87-F1
#
_cell.length_a   1.000
_cell.length_b   1.000
_cell.length_c   1.000
_cell.angle_alpha   90.00
_cell.angle_beta   90.00
_cell.angle_gamma   90.00
#
_symmetry.space_group_name_H-M   'P 1'
#
loop_
_entity.id
_entity.type
_entity.pdbx_description
1 polymer ?
#
loop_
_entity_poly.entity_id
_entity_poly.type
_entity_poly.pdbx_seq_one_letter_code
_entity_poly.pdbx_strand_id
1 'polypeptide(L)'
;MTSRRPAVKKAAKPAADPRFPHGPLAVLDGDGSAYGVDGIVLDCPATTVVELVEWTLRESGLGAPKLNRYGKDSDPLIVLTAAAAVKLGLPGRLEGHEQRRSLRLPEDHPVVKQVAKAKWQLTQRGFGPWARIYRKAQGRDRQCVQLAILSWDALDERSWPGVAEMAPADIARVLGVYAQRVITPRGSTAVSGLELMTAMRPPTKPERDEETGNWTSGHNPGSLGTEPMDPAPPEATPEHPVVVQSGWTGGFLNEEAYQWVRSVDTLSDEECMLPYAVGLDLNTAFLAAAARLVVGLSAPDHFHNVKFNPKIPGSWLVDLSHIELDPRLPSPFTPDGSRPTGPAWYQTHTVAYAQELGYDVHPIEAYLRRETGAYLDPWHDRLKNAYVDTLADLGVTKDLDDRAFLAAMEQHKQADPALAAVLAAIKATVKGGVGKLRERPQGRHYKEGERWPALERPTWRPDIRAAVISKARVNMHRKLLNMSRMTGLFPLAVLSDCVVYPSPGSSPLDFLPYAASGKPQPGGFRLGPTPGLAKLEGVQPMLWAVELMEKGLNPARHIKGGDAVLDEGE
;
A
#
# COMPACT_ATOMS: atom_id res chain seq x y z
N MET A 1 35.45 -37.54 6.69
CA MET A 1 34.24 -37.44 5.84
C MET A 1 33.72 -36.02 5.94
N THR A 2 33.89 -35.24 4.89
CA THR A 2 33.51 -33.82 4.81
C THR A 2 32.00 -33.69 4.56
N SER A 3 31.29 -33.09 5.52
CA SER A 3 29.85 -32.84 5.45
C SER A 3 29.55 -31.76 4.41
N ARG A 4 28.92 -32.14 3.30
CA ARG A 4 28.40 -31.22 2.28
C ARG A 4 27.07 -30.64 2.74
N ARG A 5 27.03 -29.34 3.02
CA ARG A 5 25.79 -28.56 3.15
C ARG A 5 24.97 -28.64 1.85
N PRO A 6 23.64 -28.76 1.88
CA PRO A 6 22.82 -28.74 0.67
C PRO A 6 22.88 -27.36 0.03
N ALA A 7 23.17 -27.30 -1.27
CA ALA A 7 23.07 -26.07 -2.04
C ALA A 7 21.59 -25.63 -2.12
N VAL A 8 21.32 -24.41 -1.69
CA VAL A 8 20.02 -23.74 -1.91
C VAL A 8 19.78 -23.73 -3.42
N LYS A 9 18.72 -24.41 -3.88
CA LYS A 9 18.28 -24.32 -5.28
C LYS A 9 17.88 -22.88 -5.56
N LYS A 10 18.75 -22.12 -6.24
CA LYS A 10 18.36 -20.86 -6.90
C LYS A 10 17.16 -21.16 -7.79
N ALA A 11 16.04 -20.49 -7.55
CA ALA A 11 14.92 -20.50 -8.48
C ALA A 11 15.45 -20.10 -9.87
N ALA A 12 15.06 -20.85 -10.90
CA ALA A 12 15.45 -20.52 -12.27
C ALA A 12 14.94 -19.12 -12.60
N LYS A 13 15.82 -18.24 -13.09
CA LYS A 13 15.41 -16.92 -13.61
C LYS A 13 14.33 -17.17 -14.67
N PRO A 14 13.17 -16.47 -14.61
CA PRO A 14 12.19 -16.52 -15.68
C PRO A 14 12.90 -16.22 -17.01
N ALA A 15 12.60 -16.99 -18.05
CA ALA A 15 13.14 -16.70 -19.37
C ALA A 15 12.75 -15.26 -19.75
N ALA A 16 13.73 -14.46 -20.14
CA ALA A 16 13.49 -13.10 -20.60
C ALA A 16 12.52 -13.14 -21.79
N ASP A 17 11.49 -12.30 -21.76
CA ASP A 17 10.59 -12.16 -22.90
C ASP A 17 11.40 -11.57 -24.06
N PRO A 18 11.49 -12.25 -25.22
CA PRO A 18 12.33 -11.79 -26.32
C PRO A 18 11.91 -10.43 -26.88
N ARG A 19 10.71 -9.94 -26.54
CA ARG A 19 10.23 -8.60 -26.90
C ARG A 19 10.89 -7.49 -26.08
N PHE A 20 11.40 -7.80 -24.90
CA PHE A 20 11.99 -6.85 -23.96
C PHE A 20 13.35 -7.35 -23.46
N PRO A 21 14.34 -7.52 -24.36
CA PRO A 21 15.61 -8.17 -24.03
C PRO A 21 16.41 -7.44 -22.95
N HIS A 22 16.19 -6.14 -22.76
CA HIS A 22 16.92 -5.31 -21.79
C HIS A 22 16.11 -5.00 -20.53
N GLY A 23 14.93 -5.61 -20.38
CA GLY A 23 14.11 -5.50 -19.18
C GLY A 23 13.27 -4.22 -19.09
N PRO A 24 12.70 -3.93 -17.90
CA PRO A 24 11.63 -2.94 -17.75
C PRO A 24 12.09 -1.48 -17.84
N LEU A 25 13.37 -1.21 -17.54
CA LEU A 25 13.88 0.14 -17.34
C LEU A 25 15.39 0.23 -17.53
N ALA A 26 15.87 1.46 -17.76
CA ALA A 26 17.28 1.82 -17.66
C ALA A 26 17.47 3.15 -16.92
N VAL A 27 18.62 3.33 -16.28
CA VAL A 27 19.07 4.57 -15.65
C VAL A 27 20.09 5.23 -16.57
N LEU A 28 19.73 6.36 -17.16
CA LEU A 28 20.60 7.12 -18.05
C LEU A 28 21.44 8.11 -17.25
N ASP A 29 22.75 8.08 -17.48
CA ASP A 29 23.70 9.02 -16.89
C ASP A 29 24.28 10.04 -17.90
N GLY A 30 24.97 11.07 -17.41
CA GLY A 30 25.44 12.21 -18.21
C GLY A 30 26.48 11.85 -19.28
N ASP A 31 27.17 10.73 -19.12
CA ASP A 31 28.12 10.21 -20.13
C ASP A 31 27.41 9.64 -21.37
N GLY A 32 26.11 9.34 -21.29
CA GLY A 32 25.33 8.67 -22.34
C GLY A 32 25.11 7.17 -22.08
N SER A 33 25.66 6.63 -20.99
CA SER A 33 25.46 5.24 -20.58
C SER A 33 24.06 5.07 -19.96
N ALA A 34 23.29 4.11 -20.48
CA ALA A 34 22.02 3.68 -19.93
C ALA A 34 22.17 2.32 -19.24
N TYR A 35 22.18 2.33 -17.90
CA TYR A 35 22.37 1.17 -17.05
C TYR A 35 21.04 0.43 -16.86
N GLY A 36 20.95 -0.79 -17.38
CA GLY A 36 19.80 -1.68 -17.26
C GLY A 36 19.95 -2.68 -16.12
N VAL A 37 18.98 -3.58 -16.03
CA VAL A 37 18.99 -4.69 -15.05
C VAL A 37 20.07 -5.72 -15.39
N ASP A 38 20.47 -6.54 -14.42
CA ASP A 38 21.44 -7.64 -14.61
C ASP A 38 22.80 -7.21 -15.21
N GLY A 39 23.20 -5.95 -15.00
CA GLY A 39 24.50 -5.41 -15.45
C GLY A 39 24.54 -5.00 -16.91
N ILE A 40 23.38 -4.92 -17.59
CA ILE A 40 23.28 -4.40 -18.96
C ILE A 40 23.69 -2.92 -18.97
N VAL A 41 24.48 -2.53 -19.96
CA VAL A 41 24.79 -1.11 -20.24
C VAL A 41 24.57 -0.88 -21.73
N LEU A 42 23.73 0.10 -22.05
CA LEU A 42 23.44 0.50 -23.43
C LEU A 42 24.06 1.87 -23.70
N ASP A 43 24.54 2.09 -24.91
CA ASP A 43 24.94 3.42 -25.38
C ASP A 43 23.69 4.17 -25.86
N CYS A 44 23.39 5.32 -25.26
CA CYS A 44 22.27 6.16 -25.61
C CYS A 44 22.76 7.40 -26.35
N PRO A 45 22.52 7.50 -27.68
CA PRO A 45 22.99 8.63 -28.49
C PRO A 45 22.13 9.89 -28.32
N ALA A 46 21.04 9.83 -27.56
CA ALA A 46 20.05 10.90 -27.47
C ALA A 46 20.63 12.17 -26.83
N THR A 47 20.45 13.29 -27.51
CA THR A 47 20.83 14.63 -27.03
C THR A 47 19.61 15.48 -26.66
N THR A 48 18.41 15.04 -27.03
CA THR A 48 17.14 15.68 -26.66
C THR A 48 16.15 14.68 -26.07
N VAL A 49 15.16 15.16 -25.32
CA VAL A 49 14.08 14.31 -24.77
C VAL A 49 13.30 13.58 -25.88
N VAL A 50 13.11 14.22 -27.03
CA VAL A 50 12.41 13.58 -28.17
C VAL A 50 13.23 12.43 -28.74
N GLU A 51 14.54 12.62 -28.93
CA GLU A 51 15.46 11.56 -29.36
C GLU A 51 15.48 10.41 -28.35
N LEU A 52 15.49 10.72 -27.04
CA LEU A 52 15.47 9.72 -25.99
C LEU A 52 14.21 8.84 -26.08
N VAL A 53 13.04 9.46 -26.30
CA VAL A 53 11.77 8.72 -26.44
C VAL A 53 11.78 7.82 -27.68
N GLU A 54 12.28 8.30 -28.82
CA GLU A 54 12.35 7.50 -30.05
C GLU A 54 13.37 6.35 -29.91
N TRP A 55 14.55 6.60 -29.35
CA TRP A 55 15.55 5.55 -29.05
C TRP A 55 14.98 4.50 -28.09
N THR A 56 14.28 4.94 -27.04
CA THR A 56 13.66 4.03 -26.07
C THR A 56 12.68 3.08 -26.75
N LEU A 57 11.84 3.58 -27.66
CA LEU A 57 10.81 2.75 -28.30
C LEU A 57 11.34 1.87 -29.44
N ARG A 58 12.42 2.28 -30.13
CA ARG A 58 12.88 1.62 -31.37
C ARG A 58 14.11 0.75 -31.19
N GLU A 59 15.01 1.13 -30.29
CA GLU A 59 16.37 0.58 -30.22
C GLU A 59 16.68 -0.01 -28.84
N SER A 60 16.12 0.55 -27.77
CA SER A 60 16.53 0.18 -26.41
C SER A 60 16.09 -1.21 -25.96
N GLY A 61 15.12 -1.86 -26.62
CA GLY A 61 14.59 -3.16 -26.18
C GLY A 61 13.99 -3.17 -24.78
N LEU A 62 13.59 -2.01 -24.24
CA LEU A 62 13.02 -1.87 -22.91
C LEU A 62 11.50 -2.06 -22.90
N GLY A 63 10.99 -2.60 -21.80
CA GLY A 63 9.58 -2.80 -21.51
C GLY A 63 9.37 -4.03 -20.62
N ALA A 64 8.12 -4.31 -20.24
CA ALA A 64 7.82 -5.52 -19.48
C ALA A 64 6.54 -6.20 -19.97
N PRO A 65 6.46 -7.54 -19.93
CA PRO A 65 5.25 -8.24 -20.33
C PRO A 65 4.07 -7.88 -19.42
N LYS A 66 2.86 -7.93 -19.98
CA LYS A 66 1.61 -7.78 -19.25
C LYS A 66 1.51 -8.78 -18.09
N LEU A 67 1.06 -8.31 -16.93
CA LEU A 67 0.86 -9.14 -15.73
C LEU A 67 -0.40 -10.01 -15.80
N ASN A 68 -1.35 -9.64 -16.65
CA ASN A 68 -2.58 -10.37 -16.90
C ASN A 68 -2.76 -10.58 -18.40
N ARG A 69 -3.32 -11.72 -18.82
CA ARG A 69 -3.58 -12.03 -20.24
C ARG A 69 -4.43 -10.98 -20.97
N TYR A 70 -5.33 -10.30 -20.26
CA TYR A 70 -6.17 -9.20 -20.77
C TYR A 70 -5.57 -7.80 -20.52
N GLY A 71 -4.44 -7.74 -19.81
CA GLY A 71 -3.74 -6.51 -19.52
C GLY A 71 -2.93 -6.00 -20.71
N LYS A 72 -2.15 -4.96 -20.44
CA LYS A 72 -1.24 -4.32 -21.39
C LYS A 72 0.19 -4.54 -20.94
N ASP A 73 1.11 -4.65 -21.89
CA ASP A 73 2.53 -4.63 -21.59
C ASP A 73 2.89 -3.30 -20.89
N SER A 74 3.89 -3.36 -20.03
CA SER A 74 4.36 -2.20 -19.30
C SER A 74 5.23 -1.33 -20.20
N ASP A 75 4.87 -0.05 -20.31
CA ASP A 75 5.72 0.98 -20.93
C ASP A 75 7.15 0.92 -20.35
N PRO A 76 8.18 1.14 -21.19
CA PRO A 76 9.54 1.31 -20.72
C PRO A 76 9.68 2.53 -19.83
N LEU A 77 10.57 2.42 -18.84
CA LEU A 77 10.94 3.51 -17.94
C LEU A 77 12.41 3.90 -18.17
N ILE A 78 12.65 5.20 -18.38
CA ILE A 78 13.99 5.78 -18.30
C ILE A 78 14.09 6.63 -17.04
N VAL A 79 15.07 6.33 -16.20
CA VAL A 79 15.40 7.10 -15.00
C VAL A 79 16.56 8.02 -15.36
N LEU A 80 16.44 9.31 -15.10
CA LEU A 80 17.45 10.31 -15.44
C LEU A 80 18.21 10.72 -14.18
N THR A 81 19.54 10.55 -14.20
CA THR A 81 20.40 11.22 -13.22
C THR A 81 20.34 12.74 -13.41
N ALA A 82 20.81 13.50 -12.43
CA ALA A 82 20.89 14.96 -12.54
C ALA A 82 21.73 15.39 -13.76
N ALA A 83 22.84 14.69 -14.02
CA ALA A 83 23.72 14.96 -15.15
C ALA A 83 23.03 14.67 -16.50
N ALA A 84 22.34 13.52 -16.63
CA ALA A 84 21.57 13.20 -17.82
C ALA A 84 20.43 14.19 -18.08
N ALA A 85 19.72 14.60 -17.02
CA ALA A 85 18.64 15.58 -17.13
C ALA A 85 19.15 16.90 -17.72
N VAL A 86 20.26 17.43 -17.20
CA VAL A 86 20.88 18.67 -17.71
C VAL A 86 21.33 18.53 -19.16
N LYS A 87 21.96 17.40 -19.52
CA LYS A 87 22.40 17.13 -20.90
C LYS A 87 21.24 17.12 -21.91
N LEU A 88 20.06 16.66 -21.49
CA LEU A 88 18.84 16.63 -22.30
C LEU A 88 18.08 17.98 -22.32
N GLY A 89 18.65 19.04 -21.73
CA GLY A 89 18.06 20.38 -21.69
C GLY A 89 17.01 20.58 -20.61
N LEU A 90 16.96 19.71 -19.60
CA LEU A 90 16.11 19.89 -18.42
C LEU A 90 16.87 20.68 -17.34
N PRO A 91 16.19 21.47 -16.51
CA PRO A 91 16.85 22.14 -15.39
C PRO A 91 17.29 21.12 -14.33
N GLY A 92 18.46 21.35 -13.72
CA GLY A 92 19.03 20.46 -12.70
C GLY A 92 18.14 20.28 -11.47
N ARG A 93 17.24 21.24 -11.20
CA ARG A 93 16.16 21.20 -10.21
C ARG A 93 14.98 22.00 -10.73
N LEU A 94 13.78 21.81 -10.20
CA LEU A 94 12.65 22.69 -10.52
C LEU A 94 12.90 24.09 -9.91
N GLU A 95 12.82 25.13 -10.74
CA GLU A 95 13.19 26.50 -10.36
C GLU A 95 11.97 27.42 -10.26
N GLY A 96 12.06 28.44 -9.40
CA GLY A 96 10.95 29.38 -9.19
C GLY A 96 9.84 28.84 -8.28
N HIS A 97 8.94 29.72 -7.86
CA HIS A 97 7.88 29.39 -6.90
C HIS A 97 6.81 28.49 -7.53
N GLU A 98 6.38 28.79 -8.76
CA GLU A 98 5.31 28.05 -9.42
C GLU A 98 5.69 26.63 -9.83
N GLN A 99 6.91 26.41 -10.35
CA GLN A 99 7.34 25.05 -10.73
C GLN A 99 7.52 24.16 -9.51
N ARG A 100 8.08 24.69 -8.41
CA ARG A 100 8.19 23.96 -7.14
C ARG A 100 6.83 23.65 -6.53
N ARG A 101 5.86 24.55 -6.66
CA ARG A 101 4.48 24.33 -6.18
C ARG A 101 3.70 23.34 -7.04
N SER A 102 3.83 23.43 -8.36
CA SER A 102 3.08 22.59 -9.32
C SER A 102 3.80 21.29 -9.68
N LEU A 103 5.05 21.13 -9.25
CA LEU A 103 5.93 20.00 -9.53
C LEU A 103 6.02 19.65 -11.03
N ARG A 104 6.09 20.68 -11.88
CA ARG A 104 6.19 20.52 -13.34
C ARG A 104 6.83 21.72 -14.03
N LEU A 105 7.35 21.49 -15.24
CA LEU A 105 7.78 22.56 -16.14
C LEU A 105 6.59 23.37 -16.68
N PRO A 106 6.79 24.68 -16.93
CA PRO A 106 5.83 25.51 -17.66
C PRO A 106 5.55 24.99 -19.08
N GLU A 107 4.35 25.26 -19.60
CA GLU A 107 3.96 24.82 -20.95
C GLU A 107 4.82 25.45 -22.05
N ASP A 108 5.35 26.63 -21.81
CA ASP A 108 6.19 27.37 -22.74
C ASP A 108 7.68 27.02 -22.66
N HIS A 109 8.07 26.11 -21.75
CA HIS A 109 9.44 25.62 -21.62
C HIS A 109 9.93 24.98 -22.93
N PRO A 110 11.18 25.21 -23.37
CA PRO A 110 11.68 24.71 -24.66
C PRO A 110 11.50 23.21 -24.87
N VAL A 111 11.80 22.39 -23.86
CA VAL A 111 11.62 20.92 -23.93
C VAL A 111 10.14 20.54 -24.12
N VAL A 112 9.21 21.20 -23.43
CA VAL A 112 7.77 20.92 -23.57
C VAL A 112 7.29 21.29 -24.98
N LYS A 113 7.73 22.43 -25.51
CA LYS A 113 7.47 22.84 -26.90
C LYS A 113 8.05 21.85 -27.92
N GLN A 114 9.26 21.31 -27.69
CA GLN A 114 9.86 20.30 -28.57
C GLN A 114 9.06 18.99 -28.58
N VAL A 115 8.64 18.50 -27.40
CA VAL A 115 7.78 17.31 -27.27
C VAL A 115 6.47 17.51 -28.05
N ALA A 116 5.81 18.65 -27.86
CA ALA A 116 4.57 18.98 -28.57
C ALA A 116 4.79 19.10 -30.11
N LYS A 117 5.86 19.77 -30.54
CA LYS A 117 6.21 19.92 -31.97
C LYS A 117 6.48 18.56 -32.63
N ALA A 118 7.07 17.62 -31.91
CA ALA A 118 7.28 16.23 -32.33
C ALA A 118 6.01 15.36 -32.25
N LYS A 119 4.85 15.97 -32.03
CA LYS A 119 3.52 15.33 -31.95
C LYS A 119 3.40 14.31 -30.81
N TRP A 120 4.22 14.44 -29.79
CA TRP A 120 4.06 13.70 -28.53
C TRP A 120 3.13 14.47 -27.59
N GLN A 121 2.44 13.74 -26.72
CA GLN A 121 1.52 14.27 -25.73
C GLN A 121 2.04 14.00 -24.32
N LEU A 122 1.70 14.90 -23.41
CA LEU A 122 1.87 14.76 -21.97
C LEU A 122 0.51 14.54 -21.32
N THR A 123 0.51 13.93 -20.13
CA THR A 123 -0.71 13.86 -19.31
C THR A 123 -1.06 15.23 -18.74
N GLN A 124 -2.25 15.37 -18.13
CA GLN A 124 -2.66 16.60 -17.42
C GLN A 124 -1.66 17.03 -16.33
N ARG A 125 -0.87 16.10 -15.76
CA ARG A 125 0.19 16.42 -14.80
C ARG A 125 1.37 17.17 -15.42
N GLY A 126 1.47 17.21 -16.75
CA GLY A 126 2.55 17.89 -17.46
C GLY A 126 3.88 17.15 -17.38
N PHE A 127 4.97 17.91 -17.54
CA PHE A 127 6.34 17.41 -17.49
C PHE A 127 6.93 17.64 -16.09
N GLY A 128 6.72 16.68 -15.18
CA GLY A 128 7.18 16.74 -13.79
C GLY A 128 8.17 15.63 -13.43
N PRO A 129 8.39 15.35 -12.14
CA PRO A 129 9.30 14.30 -11.65
C PRO A 129 9.03 12.94 -12.30
N TRP A 130 7.76 12.67 -12.56
CA TRP A 130 7.29 11.54 -13.35
C TRP A 130 6.56 12.06 -14.58
N ALA A 131 7.22 12.00 -15.74
CA ALA A 131 6.65 12.43 -17.01
C ALA A 131 6.25 11.21 -17.86
N ARG A 132 5.01 11.23 -18.35
CA ARG A 132 4.51 10.23 -19.31
C ARG A 132 4.40 10.88 -20.67
N ILE A 133 5.20 10.42 -21.63
CA ILE A 133 5.25 10.93 -22.99
C ILE A 133 4.67 9.86 -23.92
N TYR A 134 3.60 10.19 -24.64
CA TYR A 134 2.86 9.20 -25.43
C TYR A 134 2.26 9.75 -26.72
N ARG A 135 1.90 8.86 -27.65
CA ARG A 135 1.00 9.14 -28.76
C ARG A 135 -0.30 8.37 -28.57
N LYS A 136 -1.40 8.91 -29.11
CA LYS A 136 -2.68 8.16 -29.14
C LYS A 136 -2.44 6.83 -29.86
N ALA A 137 -2.86 5.74 -29.24
CA ALA A 137 -2.66 4.42 -29.79
C ALA A 137 -3.33 4.30 -31.17
N GLN A 138 -2.63 3.72 -32.13
CA GLN A 138 -3.18 3.36 -33.44
C GLN A 138 -3.31 1.84 -33.48
N GLY A 139 -4.54 1.32 -33.38
CA GLY A 139 -4.80 -0.11 -33.27
C GLY A 139 -4.16 -0.72 -32.02
N ARG A 140 -3.22 -1.65 -32.20
CA ARG A 140 -2.52 -2.34 -31.10
C ARG A 140 -1.20 -1.66 -30.70
N ASP A 141 -0.72 -0.71 -31.49
CA ASP A 141 0.58 -0.08 -31.27
C ASP A 141 0.44 1.10 -30.31
N ARG A 142 0.89 0.85 -29.07
CA ARG A 142 0.98 1.86 -28.02
C ARG A 142 2.40 2.41 -28.00
N GLN A 143 2.53 3.71 -28.19
CA GLN A 143 3.80 4.41 -28.09
C GLN A 143 3.79 5.26 -26.83
N CYS A 144 4.50 4.82 -25.80
CA CYS A 144 4.53 5.49 -24.51
C CYS A 144 5.86 5.20 -23.80
N VAL A 145 6.49 6.24 -23.27
CA VAL A 145 7.68 6.16 -22.43
C VAL A 145 7.40 6.87 -21.11
N GLN A 146 7.86 6.27 -20.01
CA GLN A 146 7.85 6.87 -18.68
C GLN A 146 9.23 7.43 -18.39
N LEU A 147 9.30 8.63 -17.84
CA LEU A 147 10.53 9.23 -17.32
C LEU A 147 10.42 9.43 -15.80
N ALA A 148 11.50 9.12 -15.09
CA ALA A 148 11.69 9.48 -13.68
C ALA A 148 12.92 10.36 -13.53
N ILE A 149 12.75 11.58 -13.00
CA ILE A 149 13.84 12.57 -12.89
C ILE A 149 14.30 12.62 -11.44
N LEU A 150 15.47 12.05 -11.16
CA LEU A 150 15.94 11.88 -9.78
C LEU A 150 16.11 13.20 -9.05
N SER A 151 16.65 14.22 -9.72
CA SER A 151 16.88 15.53 -9.11
C SER A 151 15.61 16.35 -8.85
N TRP A 152 14.43 15.83 -9.23
CA TRP A 152 13.12 16.42 -8.96
C TRP A 152 12.31 15.55 -7.99
N ASP A 153 12.97 14.75 -7.16
CA ASP A 153 12.34 13.88 -6.15
C ASP A 153 11.40 12.82 -6.74
N ALA A 154 11.73 12.28 -7.92
CA ALA A 154 10.96 11.17 -8.50
C ALA A 154 10.99 9.92 -7.59
N LEU A 155 12.09 9.69 -6.88
CA LEU A 155 12.22 8.65 -5.85
C LEU A 155 12.23 9.34 -4.48
N ASP A 156 11.07 9.42 -3.82
CA ASP A 156 10.97 10.05 -2.51
C ASP A 156 11.69 9.24 -1.43
N GLU A 157 12.47 9.91 -0.58
CA GLU A 157 13.32 9.27 0.44
C GLU A 157 12.54 8.40 1.44
N ARG A 158 11.25 8.69 1.67
CA ARG A 158 10.39 7.90 2.57
C ARG A 158 10.07 6.53 1.98
N SER A 159 9.87 6.46 0.67
CA SER A 159 9.56 5.22 -0.04
C SER A 159 10.80 4.52 -0.61
N TRP A 160 11.84 5.28 -0.93
CA TRP A 160 13.06 4.83 -1.62
C TRP A 160 14.33 5.30 -0.89
N PRO A 161 14.53 4.90 0.38
CA PRO A 161 15.59 5.46 1.21
C PRO A 161 16.98 5.25 0.61
N GLY A 162 17.71 6.35 0.42
CA GLY A 162 19.07 6.41 -0.11
C GLY A 162 19.21 6.03 -1.60
N VAL A 163 18.13 5.71 -2.32
CA VAL A 163 18.22 5.19 -3.69
C VAL A 163 18.69 6.27 -4.67
N ALA A 164 18.20 7.49 -4.55
CA ALA A 164 18.56 8.58 -5.46
C ALA A 164 20.05 8.96 -5.39
N GLU A 165 20.75 8.56 -4.33
CA GLU A 165 22.18 8.83 -4.09
C GLU A 165 23.09 7.66 -4.52
N MET A 166 22.53 6.51 -4.89
CA MET A 166 23.30 5.36 -5.34
C MET A 166 23.92 5.57 -6.73
N ALA A 167 24.92 4.77 -7.07
CA ALA A 167 25.45 4.72 -8.43
C ALA A 167 24.35 4.29 -9.43
N PRO A 168 24.38 4.75 -10.70
CA PRO A 168 23.35 4.44 -11.70
C PRO A 168 23.03 2.94 -11.85
N ALA A 169 24.05 2.08 -11.80
CA ALA A 169 23.88 0.63 -11.87
C ALA A 169 23.13 0.05 -10.64
N ASP A 170 23.35 0.60 -9.44
CA ASP A 170 22.65 0.19 -8.23
C ASP A 170 21.20 0.69 -8.22
N ILE A 171 20.94 1.89 -8.75
CA ILE A 171 19.57 2.38 -8.97
C ILE A 171 18.83 1.43 -9.93
N ALA A 172 19.47 1.03 -11.03
CA ALA A 172 18.91 0.09 -11.99
C ALA A 172 18.61 -1.28 -11.34
N ARG A 173 19.49 -1.74 -10.45
CA ARG A 173 19.29 -2.96 -9.65
C ARG A 173 18.07 -2.84 -8.73
N VAL A 174 17.99 -1.79 -7.92
CA VAL A 174 16.86 -1.54 -6.99
C VAL A 174 15.53 -1.54 -7.74
N LEU A 175 15.42 -0.67 -8.75
CA LEU A 175 14.18 -0.49 -9.49
C LEU A 175 13.85 -1.72 -10.35
N GLY A 176 14.86 -2.42 -10.86
CA GLY A 176 14.70 -3.67 -11.60
C GLY A 176 14.10 -4.79 -10.76
N VAL A 177 14.63 -5.01 -9.55
CA VAL A 177 14.08 -5.99 -8.61
C VAL A 177 12.65 -5.62 -8.22
N TYR A 178 12.40 -4.34 -7.92
CA TYR A 178 11.04 -3.87 -7.64
C TYR A 178 10.11 -4.10 -8.83
N ALA A 179 10.52 -3.76 -10.05
CA ALA A 179 9.69 -3.91 -11.25
C ALA A 179 9.32 -5.36 -11.53
N GLN A 180 10.28 -6.27 -11.36
CA GLN A 180 10.07 -7.71 -11.52
C GLN A 180 9.05 -8.24 -10.49
N ARG A 181 9.20 -7.85 -9.22
CA ARG A 181 8.36 -8.33 -8.11
C ARG A 181 6.98 -7.69 -8.06
N VAL A 182 6.89 -6.41 -8.40
CA VAL A 182 5.71 -5.56 -8.22
C VAL A 182 5.18 -5.11 -9.57
N ILE A 183 5.71 -4.04 -10.15
CA ILE A 183 5.36 -3.50 -11.46
C ILE A 183 6.43 -2.49 -11.85
N THR A 184 6.69 -2.28 -13.14
CA THR A 184 7.52 -1.15 -13.58
C THR A 184 6.99 0.15 -12.93
N PRO A 185 7.80 0.85 -12.13
CA PRO A 185 7.35 2.05 -11.42
C PRO A 185 6.74 3.09 -12.37
N ARG A 186 5.62 3.67 -11.97
CA ARG A 186 4.96 4.77 -12.66
C ARG A 186 4.41 5.75 -11.64
N GLY A 187 5.14 6.84 -11.40
CA GLY A 187 4.81 7.74 -10.30
C GLY A 187 5.29 7.20 -8.96
N SER A 188 4.74 7.74 -7.87
CA SER A 188 5.04 7.28 -6.52
C SER A 188 4.67 5.80 -6.31
N THR A 189 5.18 5.21 -5.24
CA THR A 189 4.82 3.85 -4.78
C THR A 189 3.31 3.68 -4.61
N ALA A 190 2.62 4.72 -4.13
CA ALA A 190 1.15 4.75 -4.03
C ALA A 190 0.46 4.62 -5.40
N VAL A 191 0.95 5.31 -6.44
CA VAL A 191 0.42 5.19 -7.80
C VAL A 191 0.74 3.81 -8.37
N SER A 192 1.96 3.30 -8.14
CA SER A 192 2.35 1.94 -8.53
C SER A 192 1.43 0.89 -7.91
N GLY A 193 0.95 1.10 -6.68
CA GLY A 193 -0.05 0.24 -6.02
C GLY A 193 -1.39 0.18 -6.75
N LEU A 194 -1.90 1.34 -7.20
CA LEU A 194 -3.14 1.41 -8.01
C LEU A 194 -2.97 0.81 -9.41
N GLU A 195 -1.85 1.13 -10.07
CA GLU A 195 -1.53 0.58 -11.39
C GLU A 195 -1.42 -0.95 -11.31
N LEU A 196 -0.88 -1.49 -10.22
CA LEU A 196 -0.83 -2.93 -9.98
C LEU A 196 -2.24 -3.53 -9.84
N MET A 197 -3.16 -2.89 -9.10
CA MET A 197 -4.55 -3.38 -9.00
C MET A 197 -5.19 -3.50 -10.40
N THR A 198 -5.02 -2.46 -11.21
CA THR A 198 -5.53 -2.42 -12.59
C THR A 198 -4.82 -3.44 -13.50
N ALA A 199 -3.51 -3.60 -13.36
CA ALA A 199 -2.74 -4.56 -14.17
C ALA A 199 -3.09 -6.01 -13.85
N MET A 200 -3.37 -6.32 -12.59
CA MET A 200 -3.76 -7.67 -12.14
C MET A 200 -5.25 -7.98 -12.43
N ARG A 201 -6.11 -6.95 -12.39
CA ARG A 201 -7.53 -7.02 -12.76
C ARG A 201 -7.89 -5.95 -13.81
N PRO A 202 -7.50 -6.16 -15.08
CA PRO A 202 -7.81 -5.22 -16.16
C PRO A 202 -9.32 -4.96 -16.24
N PRO A 203 -9.76 -3.73 -16.53
CA PRO A 203 -11.18 -3.38 -16.55
C PRO A 203 -11.94 -4.02 -17.72
N THR A 204 -11.23 -4.38 -18.79
CA THR A 204 -11.82 -4.93 -20.01
C THR A 204 -11.12 -6.20 -20.48
N LYS A 205 -11.85 -7.00 -21.25
CA LYS A 205 -11.36 -8.19 -21.95
C LYS A 205 -11.75 -8.12 -23.42
N PRO A 206 -10.99 -8.75 -24.34
CA PRO A 206 -11.45 -8.95 -25.70
C PRO A 206 -12.74 -9.78 -25.70
N GLU A 207 -13.76 -9.30 -26.40
CA GLU A 207 -15.05 -9.94 -26.59
C GLU A 207 -15.35 -10.02 -28.08
N ARG A 208 -15.94 -11.12 -28.55
CA ARG A 208 -16.28 -11.27 -29.96
C ARG A 208 -17.70 -10.76 -30.15
N ASP A 209 -17.85 -9.81 -31.05
CA ASP A 209 -19.13 -9.32 -31.51
C ASP A 209 -19.79 -10.40 -32.39
N GLU A 210 -20.97 -10.89 -32.00
CA GLU A 210 -21.62 -12.03 -32.66
C GLU A 210 -22.18 -11.67 -34.05
N GLU A 211 -22.55 -10.40 -34.26
CA GLU A 211 -23.13 -9.94 -35.54
C GLU A 211 -22.05 -9.68 -36.59
N THR A 212 -20.94 -9.05 -36.20
CA THR A 212 -19.87 -8.63 -37.12
C THR A 212 -18.69 -9.60 -37.13
N GLY A 213 -18.59 -10.48 -36.13
CA GLY A 213 -17.46 -11.39 -35.93
C GLY A 213 -16.17 -10.70 -35.46
N ASN A 214 -16.18 -9.37 -35.29
CA ASN A 214 -15.04 -8.57 -34.88
C ASN A 214 -14.75 -8.66 -33.38
N TRP A 215 -13.53 -8.29 -32.98
CA TRP A 215 -13.16 -8.19 -31.57
C TRP A 215 -13.41 -6.79 -31.03
N THR A 216 -14.18 -6.69 -29.97
CA THR A 216 -14.48 -5.46 -29.23
C THR A 216 -13.93 -5.54 -27.80
N SER A 217 -13.95 -4.41 -27.08
CA SER A 217 -13.56 -4.34 -25.68
C SER A 217 -14.79 -4.51 -24.79
N GLY A 218 -14.95 -5.67 -24.16
CA GLY A 218 -16.03 -5.97 -23.22
C GLY A 218 -15.62 -5.83 -21.76
N HIS A 219 -16.59 -5.77 -20.84
CA HIS A 219 -16.33 -5.75 -19.40
C HIS A 219 -15.61 -7.03 -18.94
N ASN A 220 -14.61 -6.90 -18.07
CA ASN A 220 -13.93 -8.05 -17.48
C ASN A 220 -14.56 -8.41 -16.12
N PRO A 221 -15.24 -9.56 -15.98
CA PRO A 221 -15.87 -9.95 -14.72
C PRO A 221 -14.89 -9.97 -13.54
N GLY A 222 -15.32 -9.44 -12.40
CA GLY A 222 -14.48 -9.34 -11.21
C GLY A 222 -13.50 -8.16 -11.22
N SER A 223 -13.61 -7.24 -12.18
CA SER A 223 -12.89 -5.96 -12.22
C SER A 223 -13.79 -4.80 -11.76
N LEU A 224 -13.23 -3.59 -11.64
CA LEU A 224 -13.98 -2.37 -11.32
C LEU A 224 -14.61 -1.69 -12.55
N GLY A 225 -14.42 -2.24 -13.76
CA GLY A 225 -14.86 -1.60 -14.99
C GLY A 225 -14.06 -0.34 -15.36
N THR A 226 -14.51 0.36 -16.40
CA THR A 226 -13.86 1.57 -16.93
C THR A 226 -14.39 2.86 -16.34
N GLU A 227 -15.62 2.84 -15.83
CA GLU A 227 -16.32 4.03 -15.36
C GLU A 227 -16.05 4.27 -13.88
N PRO A 228 -15.80 5.53 -13.47
CA PRO A 228 -15.81 5.90 -12.07
C PRO A 228 -17.19 5.62 -11.44
N MET A 229 -17.19 5.41 -10.14
CA MET A 229 -18.40 5.08 -9.39
C MET A 229 -18.51 5.99 -8.17
N ASP A 230 -19.64 6.66 -8.04
CA ASP A 230 -19.94 7.44 -6.85
C ASP A 230 -20.18 6.49 -5.64
N PRO A 231 -19.68 6.87 -4.44
CA PRO A 231 -19.84 6.07 -3.23
C PRO A 231 -21.25 6.25 -2.65
N ALA A 232 -21.62 5.42 -1.66
CA ALA A 232 -22.78 5.76 -0.84
C ALA A 232 -22.48 7.04 -0.03
N PRO A 233 -23.48 7.88 0.30
CA PRO A 233 -23.28 9.07 1.13
C PRO A 233 -22.47 8.83 2.42
N PRO A 234 -22.72 7.77 3.23
CA PRO A 234 -21.92 7.52 4.43
C PRO A 234 -20.47 7.06 4.14
N GLU A 235 -20.18 6.55 2.95
CA GLU A 235 -18.84 6.09 2.55
C GLU A 235 -17.95 7.24 2.02
N ALA A 236 -18.57 8.36 1.67
CA ALA A 236 -17.90 9.53 1.10
C ALA A 236 -17.12 10.32 2.16
N THR A 237 -16.25 11.24 1.70
CA THR A 237 -15.70 12.29 2.57
C THR A 237 -16.65 13.49 2.61
N PRO A 238 -16.64 14.32 3.67
CA PRO A 238 -17.58 15.45 3.80
C PRO A 238 -17.57 16.40 2.61
N GLU A 239 -16.39 16.61 2.01
CA GLU A 239 -16.22 17.50 0.86
C GLU A 239 -16.67 16.92 -0.49
N HIS A 240 -17.06 15.64 -0.53
CA HIS A 240 -17.42 14.94 -1.76
C HIS A 240 -18.71 15.50 -2.40
N PRO A 241 -18.79 15.61 -3.75
CA PRO A 241 -19.99 16.07 -4.46
C PRO A 241 -21.30 15.41 -4.02
N VAL A 242 -21.31 14.08 -3.87
CA VAL A 242 -22.49 13.31 -3.42
C VAL A 242 -23.01 13.78 -2.06
N VAL A 243 -22.14 14.24 -1.15
CA VAL A 243 -22.51 14.74 0.18
C VAL A 243 -23.02 16.17 0.08
N VAL A 244 -22.24 17.04 -0.53
CA VAL A 244 -22.52 18.48 -0.61
C VAL A 244 -23.78 18.76 -1.43
N GLN A 245 -23.95 18.09 -2.57
CA GLN A 245 -25.07 18.32 -3.48
C GLN A 245 -26.38 17.72 -2.95
N SER A 246 -26.31 16.66 -2.15
CA SER A 246 -27.51 16.08 -1.51
C SER A 246 -27.86 16.73 -0.18
N GLY A 247 -26.93 17.49 0.43
CA GLY A 247 -27.10 18.04 1.78
C GLY A 247 -27.07 16.97 2.88
N TRP A 248 -26.30 15.89 2.67
CA TRP A 248 -26.28 14.73 3.57
C TRP A 248 -25.83 15.07 4.99
N THR A 249 -26.61 14.62 5.98
CA THR A 249 -26.32 14.80 7.42
C THR A 249 -26.40 13.49 8.22
N GLY A 250 -26.64 12.35 7.56
CA GLY A 250 -26.89 11.05 8.19
C GLY A 250 -25.65 10.37 8.81
N GLY A 251 -24.58 11.11 9.05
CA GLY A 251 -23.31 10.58 9.57
C GLY A 251 -22.44 9.91 8.51
N PHE A 252 -21.21 9.55 8.90
CA PHE A 252 -20.21 8.96 8.02
C PHE A 252 -19.64 7.68 8.63
N LEU A 253 -19.22 6.79 7.76
CA LEU A 253 -18.47 5.60 8.11
C LEU A 253 -17.06 6.02 8.55
N ASN A 254 -16.69 5.62 9.76
CA ASN A 254 -15.39 5.95 10.38
C ASN A 254 -14.54 4.70 10.56
N GLU A 255 -14.19 4.06 9.45
CA GLU A 255 -13.35 2.87 9.42
C GLU A 255 -11.88 3.25 9.25
N GLU A 256 -11.26 3.60 10.37
CA GLU A 256 -9.83 3.87 10.47
C GLU A 256 -9.13 2.84 11.37
N ALA A 257 -7.80 2.77 11.25
CA ALA A 257 -6.99 1.90 12.07
C ALA A 257 -6.95 2.41 13.52
N TYR A 258 -6.53 1.56 14.47
CA TYR A 258 -6.55 1.94 15.88
C TYR A 258 -5.64 3.12 16.19
N GLN A 259 -6.13 4.01 17.04
CA GLN A 259 -5.33 4.97 17.80
C GLN A 259 -5.87 4.98 19.23
N TRP A 260 -5.39 4.04 20.04
CA TRP A 260 -5.92 3.81 21.39
C TRP A 260 -4.80 3.67 22.42
N VAL A 261 -5.04 4.25 23.60
CA VAL A 261 -4.18 4.17 24.77
C VAL A 261 -5.04 3.70 25.93
N ARG A 262 -4.57 2.68 26.67
CA ARG A 262 -5.25 2.17 27.86
C ARG A 262 -5.26 3.24 28.95
N SER A 263 -6.36 3.36 29.70
CA SER A 263 -6.37 4.24 30.87
C SER A 263 -5.38 3.72 31.92
N VAL A 264 -4.55 4.62 32.45
CA VAL A 264 -3.59 4.33 33.52
C VAL A 264 -4.28 3.80 34.78
N ASP A 265 -5.52 4.22 35.04
CA ASP A 265 -6.33 3.78 36.19
C ASP A 265 -6.67 2.28 36.14
N THR A 266 -6.51 1.66 34.98
CA THR A 266 -6.80 0.23 34.80
C THR A 266 -5.55 -0.64 34.90
N LEU A 267 -4.35 -0.05 35.06
CA LEU A 267 -3.11 -0.80 35.27
C LEU A 267 -3.10 -1.40 36.67
N SER A 268 -2.74 -2.68 36.75
CA SER A 268 -2.54 -3.35 38.04
C SER A 268 -1.13 -3.09 38.59
N ASP A 269 -0.97 -3.19 39.91
CA ASP A 269 0.34 -3.12 40.56
C ASP A 269 1.32 -4.15 39.97
N GLU A 270 0.85 -5.36 39.66
CA GLU A 270 1.66 -6.41 39.04
C GLU A 270 2.16 -6.02 37.64
N GLU A 271 1.31 -5.43 36.80
CA GLU A 271 1.72 -4.92 35.48
C GLU A 271 2.74 -3.79 35.59
N CYS A 272 2.57 -2.89 36.57
CA CYS A 272 3.50 -1.77 36.81
C CYS A 272 4.87 -2.23 37.31
N MET A 273 4.96 -3.42 37.93
CA MET A 273 6.23 -4.00 38.39
C MET A 273 6.98 -4.76 37.29
N LEU A 274 6.37 -4.96 36.11
CA LEU A 274 7.07 -5.54 34.96
C LEU A 274 8.12 -4.55 34.44
N PRO A 275 9.34 -5.00 34.10
CA PRO A 275 10.45 -4.11 33.76
C PRO A 275 10.33 -3.47 32.37
N TYR A 276 9.62 -4.09 31.42
CA TYR A 276 9.64 -3.66 30.01
C TYR A 276 8.24 -3.42 29.44
N ALA A 277 8.20 -2.51 28.46
CA ALA A 277 7.14 -2.38 27.47
C ALA A 277 7.69 -2.85 26.11
N VAL A 278 7.05 -3.84 25.49
CA VAL A 278 7.50 -4.45 24.23
C VAL A 278 6.47 -4.20 23.13
N GLY A 279 6.91 -3.60 22.02
CA GLY A 279 6.11 -3.34 20.84
C GLY A 279 6.14 -4.48 19.83
N LEU A 280 4.97 -4.97 19.43
CA LEU A 280 4.79 -5.89 18.32
C LEU A 280 4.14 -5.17 17.14
N ASP A 281 4.75 -5.26 15.97
CA ASP A 281 4.19 -4.72 14.73
C ASP A 281 3.81 -5.86 13.79
N LEU A 282 2.60 -5.81 13.21
CA LEU A 282 2.17 -6.80 12.24
C LEU A 282 2.71 -6.46 10.85
N ASN A 283 3.42 -7.41 10.24
CA ASN A 283 3.93 -7.24 8.89
C ASN A 283 2.80 -6.93 7.91
N THR A 284 2.76 -5.71 7.34
CA THR A 284 1.82 -5.31 6.27
C THR A 284 0.37 -5.69 6.59
N ALA A 285 -0.16 -5.26 7.74
CA ALA A 285 -1.47 -5.72 8.24
C ALA A 285 -2.63 -5.51 7.24
N PHE A 286 -2.65 -4.38 6.52
CA PHE A 286 -3.66 -4.12 5.49
C PHE A 286 -3.54 -5.04 4.28
N LEU A 287 -2.32 -5.46 3.91
CA LEU A 287 -2.12 -6.47 2.88
C LEU A 287 -2.72 -7.80 3.34
N ALA A 288 -2.44 -8.23 4.57
CA ALA A 288 -3.04 -9.44 5.14
C ALA A 288 -4.58 -9.37 5.19
N ALA A 289 -5.15 -8.21 5.50
CA ALA A 289 -6.60 -8.02 5.51
C ALA A 289 -7.21 -8.08 4.10
N ALA A 290 -6.51 -7.60 3.07
CA ALA A 290 -6.96 -7.67 1.68
C ALA A 290 -7.09 -9.11 1.13
N ALA A 291 -6.41 -10.09 1.75
CA ALA A 291 -6.47 -11.49 1.33
C ALA A 291 -7.89 -12.07 1.43
N ARG A 292 -8.41 -12.59 0.31
CA ARG A 292 -9.75 -13.18 0.17
C ARG A 292 -10.87 -12.22 0.58
N LEU A 293 -10.64 -10.92 0.46
CA LEU A 293 -11.60 -9.90 0.83
C LEU A 293 -12.65 -9.78 -0.29
N VAL A 294 -13.89 -10.16 0.00
CA VAL A 294 -15.02 -9.93 -0.90
C VAL A 294 -15.46 -8.48 -0.77
N VAL A 295 -15.45 -7.76 -1.89
CA VAL A 295 -15.86 -6.36 -1.98
C VAL A 295 -16.96 -6.20 -3.02
N GLY A 296 -17.66 -5.06 -2.99
CA GLY A 296 -18.64 -4.72 -4.00
C GLY A 296 -17.99 -4.33 -5.33
N LEU A 297 -18.62 -4.69 -6.44
CA LEU A 297 -18.21 -4.35 -7.80
C LEU A 297 -19.25 -3.47 -8.51
N SER A 298 -20.48 -3.40 -7.98
CA SER A 298 -21.56 -2.54 -8.46
C SER A 298 -21.71 -1.27 -7.63
N ALA A 299 -22.57 -0.35 -8.10
CA ALA A 299 -23.03 0.82 -7.36
C ALA A 299 -23.80 0.43 -6.06
N PRO A 300 -23.86 1.32 -5.05
CA PRO A 300 -24.67 1.15 -3.85
C PRO A 300 -26.16 1.14 -4.15
N ASP A 301 -26.87 0.18 -3.57
CA ASP A 301 -28.32 0.23 -3.42
C ASP A 301 -28.68 0.49 -1.95
N HIS A 302 -29.61 1.40 -1.70
CA HIS A 302 -30.08 1.77 -0.36
C HIS A 302 -31.25 0.89 0.08
N PHE A 303 -31.21 0.41 1.31
CA PHE A 303 -32.23 -0.43 1.92
C PHE A 303 -32.53 0.03 3.34
N HIS A 304 -33.79 -0.16 3.75
CA HIS A 304 -34.25 0.03 5.13
C HIS A 304 -34.73 -1.30 5.71
N ASN A 305 -34.57 -1.48 7.03
CA ASN A 305 -35.07 -2.65 7.77
C ASN A 305 -34.63 -4.00 7.16
N VAL A 306 -33.42 -4.07 6.63
CA VAL A 306 -32.89 -5.28 5.99
C VAL A 306 -32.17 -6.15 7.02
N LYS A 307 -32.43 -7.46 7.00
CA LYS A 307 -31.74 -8.42 7.86
C LYS A 307 -30.24 -8.42 7.55
N PHE A 308 -29.41 -8.33 8.58
CA PHE A 308 -27.97 -8.39 8.43
C PHE A 308 -27.53 -9.70 7.76
N ASN A 309 -26.65 -9.60 6.77
CA ASN A 309 -26.02 -10.74 6.12
C ASN A 309 -24.51 -10.48 5.98
N PRO A 310 -23.64 -11.23 6.69
CA PRO A 310 -22.20 -10.99 6.67
C PRO A 310 -21.53 -11.31 5.32
N LYS A 311 -22.27 -11.91 4.37
CA LYS A 311 -21.76 -12.24 3.02
C LYS A 311 -21.98 -11.13 2.00
N ILE A 312 -22.79 -10.12 2.31
CA ILE A 312 -23.09 -9.01 1.39
C ILE A 312 -22.27 -7.80 1.82
N PRO A 313 -21.28 -7.36 1.03
CA PRO A 313 -20.49 -6.19 1.35
C PRO A 313 -21.34 -4.93 1.24
N GLY A 314 -21.17 -4.06 2.23
CA GLY A 314 -21.87 -2.80 2.33
C GLY A 314 -21.57 -2.04 3.62
N SER A 315 -22.28 -0.94 3.75
CA SER A 315 -22.25 -0.01 4.88
C SER A 315 -23.59 -0.09 5.60
N TRP A 316 -23.56 -0.24 6.92
CA TRP A 316 -24.73 -0.57 7.75
C TRP A 316 -24.87 0.46 8.86
N LEU A 317 -26.04 1.09 8.97
CA LEU A 317 -26.39 1.91 10.12
C LEU A 317 -26.91 0.99 11.22
N VAL A 318 -26.16 0.88 12.31
CA VAL A 318 -26.48 -0.02 13.43
C VAL A 318 -26.23 0.72 14.74
N ASP A 319 -27.04 0.46 15.76
CA ASP A 319 -26.70 0.85 17.13
C ASP A 319 -25.92 -0.28 17.79
N LEU A 320 -24.67 0.01 18.16
CA LEU A 320 -23.78 -0.89 18.90
C LEU A 320 -23.41 -0.34 20.28
N SER A 321 -24.08 0.73 20.73
CA SER A 321 -23.78 1.40 22.01
C SER A 321 -24.12 0.55 23.24
N HIS A 322 -24.98 -0.45 23.08
CA HIS A 322 -25.34 -1.43 24.10
C HIS A 322 -24.22 -2.45 24.38
N ILE A 323 -23.18 -2.52 23.53
CA ILE A 323 -22.10 -3.49 23.67
C ILE A 323 -21.04 -2.94 24.64
N GLU A 324 -20.91 -3.57 25.80
CA GLU A 324 -19.87 -3.29 26.80
C GLU A 324 -18.80 -4.39 26.77
N LEU A 325 -17.55 -3.97 26.56
CA LEU A 325 -16.37 -4.84 26.53
C LEU A 325 -15.46 -4.51 27.73
N ASP A 326 -14.49 -5.37 28.02
CA ASP A 326 -13.48 -5.11 29.06
C ASP A 326 -12.75 -3.79 28.75
N PRO A 327 -12.74 -2.80 29.68
CA PRO A 327 -12.17 -1.48 29.44
C PRO A 327 -10.65 -1.47 29.22
N ARG A 328 -9.97 -2.60 29.50
CA ARG A 328 -8.54 -2.80 29.21
C ARG A 328 -8.28 -3.21 27.76
N LEU A 329 -9.32 -3.36 26.95
CA LEU A 329 -9.24 -3.61 25.51
C LEU A 329 -9.88 -2.44 24.74
N PRO A 330 -9.35 -2.06 23.57
CA PRO A 330 -10.02 -1.10 22.71
C PRO A 330 -11.33 -1.68 22.17
N SER A 331 -12.38 -0.88 22.09
CA SER A 331 -13.58 -1.22 21.31
C SER A 331 -13.21 -1.51 19.84
N PRO A 332 -13.69 -2.59 19.21
CA PRO A 332 -13.48 -2.86 17.77
C PRO A 332 -14.37 -2.00 16.87
N PHE A 333 -15.32 -1.27 17.44
CA PHE A 333 -16.33 -0.53 16.70
C PHE A 333 -15.89 0.91 16.38
N THR A 334 -14.85 1.42 17.03
CA THR A 334 -14.34 2.78 16.81
C THR A 334 -12.82 2.77 16.62
N PRO A 335 -12.26 3.70 15.82
CA PRO A 335 -10.81 3.81 15.65
C PRO A 335 -10.07 4.22 16.93
N ASP A 336 -10.71 5.03 17.77
CA ASP A 336 -10.13 5.50 19.04
C ASP A 336 -10.30 4.48 20.18
N GLY A 337 -10.93 3.34 19.92
CA GLY A 337 -11.20 2.30 20.91
C GLY A 337 -12.26 2.65 21.95
N SER A 338 -12.97 3.78 21.81
CA SER A 338 -14.08 4.16 22.68
C SER A 338 -15.34 3.32 22.43
N ARG A 339 -16.19 3.13 23.44
CA ARG A 339 -17.49 2.51 23.23
C ARG A 339 -18.37 3.45 22.39
N PRO A 340 -19.08 2.96 21.35
CA PRO A 340 -20.06 3.77 20.64
C PRO A 340 -21.11 4.37 21.58
N THR A 341 -21.60 5.57 21.27
CA THR A 341 -22.60 6.29 22.09
C THR A 341 -24.00 6.31 21.48
N GLY A 342 -24.18 5.71 20.31
CA GLY A 342 -25.47 5.55 19.63
C GLY A 342 -25.32 4.92 18.25
N PRO A 343 -26.34 5.04 17.39
CA PRO A 343 -26.29 4.57 16.01
C PRO A 343 -25.15 5.20 15.19
N ALA A 344 -24.43 4.36 14.44
CA ALA A 344 -23.37 4.81 13.52
C ALA A 344 -23.24 3.89 12.30
N TRP A 345 -22.54 4.37 11.27
CA TRP A 345 -22.27 3.59 10.06
C TRP A 345 -21.03 2.71 10.24
N TYR A 346 -21.23 1.41 10.03
CA TYR A 346 -20.19 0.40 10.13
C TYR A 346 -20.04 -0.36 8.84
N GLN A 347 -18.82 -0.81 8.55
CA GLN A 347 -18.60 -1.77 7.48
C GLN A 347 -19.09 -3.17 7.91
N THR A 348 -19.50 -3.97 6.94
CA THR A 348 -19.97 -5.36 7.12
C THR A 348 -19.11 -6.21 8.07
N HIS A 349 -17.77 -6.13 8.01
CA HIS A 349 -16.87 -6.89 8.87
C HIS A 349 -16.98 -6.48 10.34
N THR A 350 -17.16 -5.19 10.61
CA THR A 350 -17.35 -4.65 11.96
C THR A 350 -18.66 -5.15 12.56
N VAL A 351 -19.76 -5.12 11.80
CA VAL A 351 -21.06 -5.65 12.23
C VAL A 351 -21.04 -7.17 12.40
N ALA A 352 -20.40 -7.89 11.47
CA ALA A 352 -20.21 -9.34 11.59
C ALA A 352 -19.41 -9.70 12.84
N TYR A 353 -18.45 -8.86 13.23
CA TYR A 353 -17.67 -9.09 14.42
C TYR A 353 -18.46 -8.87 15.72
N ALA A 354 -19.43 -7.95 15.74
CA ALA A 354 -20.36 -7.84 16.87
C ALA A 354 -21.14 -9.16 17.09
N GLN A 355 -21.60 -9.81 16.01
CA GLN A 355 -22.23 -11.13 16.09
C GLN A 355 -21.26 -12.23 16.54
N GLU A 356 -20.01 -12.20 16.08
CA GLU A 356 -18.96 -13.14 16.52
C GLU A 356 -18.67 -13.01 18.02
N LEU A 357 -18.75 -11.80 18.56
CA LEU A 357 -18.64 -11.53 19.99
C LEU A 357 -19.88 -11.93 20.80
N GLY A 358 -20.95 -12.39 20.14
CA GLY A 358 -22.16 -12.91 20.77
C GLY A 358 -23.27 -11.88 20.96
N TYR A 359 -23.19 -10.71 20.31
CA TYR A 359 -24.20 -9.66 20.43
C TYR A 359 -25.16 -9.66 19.24
N ASP A 360 -26.43 -9.36 19.52
CA ASP A 360 -27.44 -9.14 18.49
C ASP A 360 -27.23 -7.81 17.77
N VAL A 361 -27.47 -7.82 16.47
CA VAL A 361 -27.36 -6.64 15.60
C VAL A 361 -28.68 -6.39 14.87
N HIS A 362 -29.12 -5.14 14.91
CA HIS A 362 -30.39 -4.71 14.32
C HIS A 362 -30.11 -3.55 13.35
N PRO A 363 -29.82 -3.83 12.06
CA PRO A 363 -29.60 -2.77 11.10
C PRO A 363 -30.85 -1.92 10.89
N ILE A 364 -30.66 -0.60 10.92
CA ILE A 364 -31.70 0.40 10.65
C ILE A 364 -31.77 0.63 9.14
N GLU A 365 -30.60 0.85 8.54
CA GLU A 365 -30.43 1.13 7.10
C GLU A 365 -29.16 0.46 6.59
N ALA A 366 -29.07 0.24 5.29
CA ALA A 366 -27.84 -0.24 4.67
C ALA A 366 -27.69 0.24 3.23
N TYR A 367 -26.44 0.44 2.81
CA TYR A 367 -26.05 0.57 1.41
C TYR A 367 -25.30 -0.70 1.00
N LEU A 368 -25.92 -1.53 0.16
CA LEU A 368 -25.44 -2.86 -0.20
C LEU A 368 -25.05 -2.95 -1.67
N ARG A 369 -24.16 -3.90 -2.00
CA ARG A 369 -23.68 -4.14 -3.37
C ARG A 369 -24.18 -5.48 -3.87
N ARG A 370 -24.75 -5.50 -5.08
CA ARG A 370 -25.30 -6.73 -5.71
C ARG A 370 -24.19 -7.58 -6.32
N GLU A 371 -23.29 -6.95 -7.06
CA GLU A 371 -22.14 -7.62 -7.64
C GLU A 371 -20.98 -7.57 -6.66
N THR A 372 -20.31 -8.71 -6.48
CA THR A 372 -19.24 -8.83 -5.49
C THR A 372 -18.11 -9.71 -6.02
N GLY A 373 -16.92 -9.52 -5.48
CA GLY A 373 -15.79 -10.38 -5.83
C GLY A 373 -14.52 -10.09 -5.03
N ALA A 374 -13.58 -11.01 -5.11
CA ALA A 374 -12.26 -10.87 -4.52
C ALA A 374 -11.33 -10.07 -5.46
N TYR A 375 -11.62 -8.78 -5.61
CA TYR A 375 -10.91 -7.88 -6.52
C TYR A 375 -9.41 -7.80 -6.17
N LEU A 376 -9.09 -7.67 -4.88
CA LEU A 376 -7.73 -7.46 -4.40
C LEU A 376 -6.87 -8.74 -4.32
N ASP A 377 -7.42 -9.95 -4.52
CA ASP A 377 -6.68 -11.21 -4.31
C ASP A 377 -5.40 -11.32 -5.15
N PRO A 378 -5.43 -11.08 -6.48
CA PRO A 378 -4.21 -11.13 -7.28
C PRO A 378 -3.20 -10.04 -6.91
N TRP A 379 -3.68 -8.86 -6.51
CA TRP A 379 -2.84 -7.76 -6.02
C TRP A 379 -2.16 -8.14 -4.70
N HIS A 380 -2.92 -8.74 -3.78
CA HIS A 380 -2.44 -9.27 -2.52
C HIS A 380 -1.36 -10.34 -2.74
N ASP A 381 -1.63 -11.36 -3.55
CA ASP A 381 -0.72 -12.48 -3.75
C ASP A 381 0.61 -12.03 -4.33
N ARG A 382 0.57 -11.10 -5.29
CA ARG A 382 1.77 -10.54 -5.90
C ARG A 382 2.60 -9.73 -4.90
N LEU A 383 2.00 -8.81 -4.14
CA LEU A 383 2.72 -8.01 -3.15
C LEU A 383 3.21 -8.84 -1.95
N LYS A 384 2.45 -9.86 -1.54
CA LYS A 384 2.87 -10.82 -0.52
C LYS A 384 4.12 -11.57 -0.96
N ASN A 385 4.16 -12.07 -2.19
CA ASN A 385 5.33 -12.76 -2.72
C ASN A 385 6.50 -11.78 -2.84
N ALA A 386 6.28 -10.58 -3.39
CA ALA A 386 7.31 -9.53 -3.44
C ALA A 386 7.93 -9.25 -2.07
N TYR A 387 7.10 -9.09 -1.04
CA TYR A 387 7.53 -8.83 0.33
C TYR A 387 8.35 -9.98 0.90
N VAL A 388 7.81 -11.20 0.84
CA VAL A 388 8.43 -12.40 1.41
C VAL A 388 9.73 -12.75 0.69
N ASP A 389 9.75 -12.69 -0.64
CA ASP A 389 10.94 -13.03 -1.43
C ASP A 389 12.06 -12.00 -1.18
N THR A 390 11.70 -10.72 -0.98
CA THR A 390 12.68 -9.69 -0.60
C THR A 390 13.25 -9.92 0.80
N LEU A 391 12.41 -10.29 1.77
CA LEU A 391 12.89 -10.67 3.10
C LEU A 391 13.77 -11.91 3.07
N ALA A 392 13.42 -12.91 2.27
CA ALA A 392 14.22 -14.12 2.12
C ALA A 392 15.61 -13.82 1.53
N ASP A 393 15.70 -12.95 0.52
CA ASP A 393 16.99 -12.49 -0.02
C ASP A 393 17.82 -11.69 0.99
N LEU A 394 17.16 -11.02 1.94
CA LEU A 394 17.79 -10.35 3.09
C LEU A 394 18.10 -11.29 4.26
N GLY A 395 17.91 -12.61 4.08
CA GLY A 395 18.24 -13.63 5.08
C GLY A 395 17.12 -13.94 6.09
N VAL A 396 15.92 -13.35 5.94
CA VAL A 396 14.77 -13.61 6.81
C VAL A 396 13.81 -14.58 6.12
N THR A 397 13.99 -15.88 6.36
CA THR A 397 13.19 -16.95 5.74
C THR A 397 12.08 -17.47 6.65
N LYS A 398 11.10 -18.18 6.07
CA LYS A 398 9.90 -18.68 6.80
C LYS A 398 10.18 -19.87 7.72
N ASP A 399 11.30 -20.56 7.51
CA ASP A 399 11.73 -21.75 8.23
C ASP A 399 12.59 -21.45 9.46
N LEU A 400 12.95 -20.17 9.67
CA LEU A 400 13.60 -19.73 10.91
C LEU A 400 12.68 -20.00 12.10
N ASP A 401 13.25 -20.53 13.18
CA ASP A 401 12.60 -20.49 14.48
C ASP A 401 12.51 -19.05 15.00
N ASP A 402 11.71 -18.83 16.04
CA ASP A 402 11.40 -17.48 16.49
C ASP A 402 12.62 -16.71 17.01
N ARG A 403 13.63 -17.39 17.59
CA ARG A 403 14.87 -16.73 18.05
C ARG A 403 15.72 -16.32 16.86
N ALA A 404 15.90 -17.22 15.90
CA ALA A 404 16.63 -16.94 14.67
C ALA A 404 15.94 -15.86 13.83
N PHE A 405 14.60 -15.85 13.79
CA PHE A 405 13.81 -14.82 13.14
C PHE A 405 14.04 -13.44 13.75
N LEU A 406 13.99 -13.32 15.09
CA LEU A 406 14.24 -12.05 15.77
C LEU A 406 15.66 -11.53 15.49
N ALA A 407 16.68 -12.40 15.58
CA ALA A 407 18.07 -12.04 15.29
C ALA A 407 18.26 -11.61 13.82
N ALA A 408 17.63 -12.32 12.87
CA ALA A 408 17.69 -11.97 11.45
C ALA A 408 17.00 -10.62 11.18
N MET A 409 15.84 -10.38 11.80
CA MET A 409 15.12 -9.11 11.67
C MET A 409 15.87 -7.91 12.26
N GLU A 410 16.74 -8.09 13.24
CA GLU A 410 17.59 -7.01 13.78
C GLU A 410 18.65 -6.56 12.75
N GLN A 411 19.17 -7.48 11.93
CA GLN A 411 20.32 -7.26 11.05
C GLN A 411 19.97 -7.17 9.55
N HIS A 412 18.73 -7.48 9.16
CA HIS A 412 18.37 -7.61 7.74
C HIS A 412 18.61 -6.33 6.92
N LYS A 413 18.53 -5.14 7.53
CA LYS A 413 18.70 -3.87 6.80
C LYS A 413 20.17 -3.61 6.42
N GLN A 414 21.11 -4.15 7.18
CA GLN A 414 22.54 -4.00 6.96
C GLN A 414 23.08 -5.01 5.95
N ALA A 415 22.31 -6.07 5.63
CA ALA A 415 22.75 -7.15 4.75
C ALA A 415 22.92 -6.68 3.28
N ASP A 416 21.95 -5.93 2.75
CA ASP A 416 22.03 -5.31 1.42
C ASP A 416 21.16 -4.04 1.41
N PRO A 417 21.77 -2.83 1.44
CA PRO A 417 21.04 -1.56 1.46
C PRO A 417 20.07 -1.38 0.28
N ALA A 418 20.38 -1.91 -0.90
CA ALA A 418 19.49 -1.81 -2.05
C ALA A 418 18.25 -2.68 -1.88
N LEU A 419 18.41 -3.92 -1.41
CA LEU A 419 17.27 -4.79 -1.13
C LEU A 419 16.46 -4.29 0.07
N ALA A 420 17.10 -3.64 1.05
CA ALA A 420 16.40 -2.94 2.12
C ALA A 420 15.55 -1.78 1.57
N ALA A 421 16.05 -1.02 0.60
CA ALA A 421 15.29 0.01 -0.09
C ALA A 421 14.13 -0.57 -0.92
N VAL A 422 14.34 -1.70 -1.61
CA VAL A 422 13.26 -2.43 -2.31
C VAL A 422 12.16 -2.86 -1.32
N LEU A 423 12.54 -3.38 -0.15
CA LEU A 423 11.60 -3.78 0.89
C LEU A 423 10.79 -2.58 1.40
N ALA A 424 11.42 -1.43 1.60
CA ALA A 424 10.75 -0.18 1.97
C ALA A 424 9.76 0.26 0.88
N ALA A 425 10.16 0.24 -0.39
CA ALA A 425 9.29 0.61 -1.51
C ALA A 425 8.08 -0.32 -1.62
N ILE A 426 8.24 -1.64 -1.42
CA ILE A 426 7.13 -2.60 -1.41
C ILE A 426 6.13 -2.26 -0.29
N LYS A 427 6.62 -1.95 0.92
CA LYS A 427 5.76 -1.53 2.05
C LYS A 427 5.02 -0.24 1.73
N ALA A 428 5.70 0.75 1.17
CA ALA A 428 5.10 2.02 0.75
C ALA A 428 4.03 1.82 -0.34
N THR A 429 4.25 0.88 -1.26
CA THR A 429 3.28 0.51 -2.30
C THR A 429 2.00 -0.09 -1.73
N VAL A 430 2.11 -0.93 -0.69
CA VAL A 430 0.95 -1.45 0.05
C VAL A 430 0.19 -0.31 0.74
N LYS A 431 0.87 0.47 1.59
CA LYS A 431 0.27 1.57 2.39
C LYS A 431 -0.38 2.61 1.47
N GLY A 432 0.38 3.12 0.51
CA GLY A 432 -0.06 4.14 -0.43
C GLY A 432 -1.14 3.66 -1.40
N GLY A 433 -1.08 2.40 -1.87
CA GLY A 433 -2.09 1.83 -2.75
C GLY A 433 -3.47 1.76 -2.10
N VAL A 434 -3.54 1.33 -0.84
CA VAL A 434 -4.79 1.32 -0.06
C VAL A 434 -5.26 2.74 0.26
N GLY A 435 -4.35 3.64 0.64
CA GLY A 435 -4.69 5.05 0.93
C GLY A 435 -5.32 5.76 -0.28
N LYS A 436 -4.80 5.49 -1.48
CA LYS A 436 -5.29 6.11 -2.73
C LYS A 436 -6.73 5.74 -3.11
N LEU A 437 -7.30 4.67 -2.53
CA LEU A 437 -8.70 4.30 -2.73
C LEU A 437 -9.69 5.33 -2.17
N ARG A 438 -9.26 6.20 -1.24
CA ARG A 438 -10.04 7.33 -0.68
C ARG A 438 -9.20 8.62 -0.72
N GLU A 439 -8.48 8.84 -1.82
CA GLU A 439 -7.67 10.04 -1.98
C GLU A 439 -8.55 11.30 -1.92
N ARG A 440 -8.26 12.19 -0.96
CA ARG A 440 -8.93 13.49 -0.76
C ARG A 440 -8.43 14.54 -1.76
N PRO A 441 -9.21 15.61 -2.01
CA PRO A 441 -8.74 16.72 -2.85
C PRO A 441 -7.50 17.39 -2.23
N GLN A 442 -6.61 17.87 -3.10
CA GLN A 442 -5.39 18.57 -2.71
C GLN A 442 -5.48 20.05 -3.10
N GLY A 443 -4.97 20.93 -2.24
CA GLY A 443 -4.77 22.35 -2.53
C GLY A 443 -5.72 23.31 -1.78
N ARG A 444 -5.18 24.46 -1.37
CA ARG A 444 -5.87 25.47 -0.54
C ARG A 444 -7.08 26.15 -1.20
N HIS A 445 -7.28 26.00 -2.51
CA HIS A 445 -8.35 26.67 -3.26
C HIS A 445 -9.47 25.72 -3.71
N TYR A 446 -9.40 24.45 -3.32
CA TYR A 446 -10.47 23.50 -3.59
C TYR A 446 -11.76 23.96 -2.90
N LYS A 447 -12.89 23.87 -3.61
CA LYS A 447 -14.22 24.16 -3.04
C LYS A 447 -14.97 22.87 -2.82
N GLU A 448 -15.61 22.76 -1.66
CA GLU A 448 -16.46 21.62 -1.31
C GLU A 448 -17.51 21.37 -2.39
N GLY A 449 -17.68 20.10 -2.77
CA GLY A 449 -18.61 19.68 -3.81
C GLY A 449 -18.07 19.74 -5.24
N GLU A 450 -16.88 20.30 -5.48
CA GLU A 450 -16.21 20.19 -6.77
C GLU A 450 -15.59 18.79 -6.96
N ARG A 451 -15.60 18.25 -8.19
CA ARG A 451 -14.89 17.00 -8.48
C ARG A 451 -13.38 17.25 -8.53
N TRP A 452 -12.59 16.31 -8.03
CA TRP A 452 -11.12 16.34 -8.10
C TRP A 452 -10.59 15.14 -8.91
N PRO A 453 -9.34 15.20 -9.43
CA PRO A 453 -8.84 14.21 -10.40
C PRO A 453 -8.89 12.75 -9.94
N ALA A 454 -8.86 12.49 -8.64
CA ALA A 454 -8.92 11.13 -8.11
C ALA A 454 -10.28 10.47 -8.36
N LEU A 455 -11.37 11.26 -8.39
CA LEU A 455 -12.75 10.79 -8.62
C LEU A 455 -13.00 10.32 -10.05
N GLU A 456 -12.09 10.62 -10.98
CA GLU A 456 -12.16 10.16 -12.37
C GLU A 456 -11.56 8.76 -12.57
N ARG A 457 -11.16 8.10 -11.48
CA ARG A 457 -10.57 6.76 -11.52
C ARG A 457 -11.58 5.73 -11.01
N PRO A 458 -11.78 4.60 -11.73
CA PRO A 458 -12.56 3.47 -11.21
C PRO A 458 -12.04 2.90 -9.89
N THR A 459 -10.75 3.10 -9.60
CA THR A 459 -10.11 2.65 -8.36
C THR A 459 -10.34 3.58 -7.16
N TRP A 460 -10.98 4.75 -7.33
CA TRP A 460 -11.42 5.53 -6.17
C TRP A 460 -12.65 4.84 -5.58
N ARG A 461 -12.43 4.05 -4.53
CA ARG A 461 -13.38 3.11 -3.94
C ARG A 461 -13.23 3.13 -2.42
N PRO A 462 -13.78 4.16 -1.75
CA PRO A 462 -13.65 4.31 -0.30
C PRO A 462 -14.26 3.14 0.47
N ASP A 463 -15.28 2.47 -0.10
CA ASP A 463 -15.90 1.26 0.45
C ASP A 463 -14.93 0.06 0.50
N ILE A 464 -14.05 -0.09 -0.51
CA ILE A 464 -13.01 -1.11 -0.53
C ILE A 464 -11.96 -0.80 0.54
N ARG A 465 -11.54 0.46 0.68
CA ARG A 465 -10.62 0.90 1.74
C ARG A 465 -11.18 0.58 3.13
N ALA A 466 -12.43 0.97 3.37
CA ALA A 466 -13.15 0.68 4.60
C ALA A 466 -13.22 -0.82 4.90
N ALA A 467 -13.48 -1.66 3.89
CA ALA A 467 -13.50 -3.12 4.06
C ALA A 467 -12.13 -3.69 4.44
N VAL A 468 -11.04 -3.18 3.88
CA VAL A 468 -9.67 -3.58 4.27
C VAL A 468 -9.38 -3.19 5.71
N ILE A 469 -9.68 -1.94 6.09
CA ILE A 469 -9.34 -1.41 7.42
C ILE A 469 -10.21 -2.05 8.51
N SER A 470 -11.53 -2.14 8.31
CA SER A 470 -12.44 -2.82 9.26
C SER A 470 -12.00 -4.26 9.53
N LYS A 471 -11.68 -5.02 8.49
CA LYS A 471 -11.16 -6.39 8.64
C LYS A 471 -9.81 -6.43 9.36
N ALA A 472 -8.92 -5.47 9.11
CA ALA A 472 -7.66 -5.36 9.83
C ALA A 472 -7.89 -5.09 11.34
N ARG A 473 -8.77 -4.14 11.67
CA ARG A 473 -9.11 -3.78 13.07
C ARG A 473 -9.77 -4.94 13.81
N VAL A 474 -10.72 -5.63 13.17
CA VAL A 474 -11.35 -6.85 13.70
C VAL A 474 -10.33 -7.96 13.94
N ASN A 475 -9.40 -8.18 13.00
CA ASN A 475 -8.34 -9.17 13.16
C ASN A 475 -7.38 -8.81 14.29
N MET A 476 -7.04 -7.53 14.46
CA MET A 476 -6.26 -7.04 15.57
C MET A 476 -6.98 -7.30 16.90
N HIS A 477 -8.23 -6.86 17.03
CA HIS A 477 -9.02 -7.08 18.26
C HIS A 477 -9.13 -8.56 18.63
N ARG A 478 -9.34 -9.45 17.66
CA ARG A 478 -9.35 -10.90 17.90
C ARG A 478 -8.04 -11.40 18.51
N LYS A 479 -6.88 -10.88 18.06
CA LYS A 479 -5.57 -11.20 18.65
C LYS A 479 -5.46 -10.66 20.07
N LEU A 480 -5.87 -9.41 20.32
CA LEU A 480 -5.83 -8.79 21.64
C LEU A 480 -6.69 -9.57 22.65
N LEU A 481 -7.91 -9.92 22.26
CA LEU A 481 -8.85 -10.70 23.08
C LEU A 481 -8.32 -12.11 23.38
N ASN A 482 -7.66 -12.76 22.41
CA ASN A 482 -7.05 -14.06 22.65
C ASN A 482 -5.81 -13.95 23.55
N MET A 483 -4.99 -12.91 23.38
CA MET A 483 -3.84 -12.66 24.26
C MET A 483 -4.27 -12.49 25.71
N SER A 484 -5.30 -11.67 25.98
CA SER A 484 -5.78 -11.48 27.35
C SER A 484 -6.32 -12.77 27.95
N ARG A 485 -7.07 -13.57 27.18
CA ARG A 485 -7.57 -14.88 27.62
C ARG A 485 -6.46 -15.90 27.90
N MET A 486 -5.36 -15.87 27.15
CA MET A 486 -4.32 -16.90 27.20
C MET A 486 -3.17 -16.55 28.15
N THR A 487 -2.90 -15.27 28.35
CA THR A 487 -1.75 -14.78 29.11
C THR A 487 -2.14 -13.96 30.34
N GLY A 488 -3.39 -13.47 30.41
CA GLY A 488 -3.80 -12.48 31.41
C GLY A 488 -3.31 -11.06 31.13
N LEU A 489 -2.43 -10.87 30.14
CA LEU A 489 -1.86 -9.57 29.79
C LEU A 489 -2.77 -8.78 28.86
N PHE A 490 -2.84 -7.48 29.09
CA PHE A 490 -3.60 -6.53 28.29
C PHE A 490 -2.67 -5.53 27.61
N PRO A 491 -3.03 -5.04 26.41
CA PRO A 491 -2.23 -4.05 25.71
C PRO A 491 -2.20 -2.73 26.48
N LEU A 492 -1.05 -2.04 26.47
CA LEU A 492 -0.89 -0.66 26.95
C LEU A 492 -1.41 0.34 25.93
N ALA A 493 -1.15 0.07 24.65
CA ALA A 493 -1.59 0.91 23.56
C ALA A 493 -1.59 0.17 22.22
N VAL A 494 -2.37 0.68 21.27
CA VAL A 494 -2.44 0.21 19.89
C VAL A 494 -2.40 1.42 18.96
N LEU A 495 -1.52 1.40 17.96
CA LEU A 495 -1.45 2.38 16.89
C LEU A 495 -1.31 1.66 15.56
N SER A 496 -2.33 1.75 14.71
CA SER A 496 -2.46 1.01 13.46
C SER A 496 -2.30 -0.50 13.66
N ASP A 497 -1.12 -1.02 13.35
CA ASP A 497 -0.70 -2.41 13.37
C ASP A 497 0.36 -2.72 14.44
N CYS A 498 0.77 -1.69 15.19
CA CYS A 498 1.66 -1.80 16.34
C CYS A 498 0.85 -1.87 17.65
N VAL A 499 1.18 -2.86 18.49
CA VAL A 499 0.63 -3.02 19.85
C VAL A 499 1.75 -3.08 20.86
N VAL A 500 1.59 -2.43 22.01
CA VAL A 500 2.56 -2.46 23.12
C VAL A 500 1.98 -3.27 24.27
N TYR A 501 2.75 -4.23 24.78
CA TYR A 501 2.40 -5.03 25.96
C TYR A 501 3.41 -4.80 27.10
N PRO A 502 2.98 -4.86 28.36
CA PRO A 502 3.91 -4.99 29.48
C PRO A 502 4.57 -6.38 29.43
N SER A 503 5.84 -6.50 29.83
CA SER A 503 6.61 -7.73 29.66
C SER A 503 7.63 -7.97 30.78
N PRO A 504 7.80 -9.23 31.23
CA PRO A 504 8.83 -9.60 32.21
C PRO A 504 10.26 -9.55 31.64
N GLY A 505 10.40 -9.51 30.31
CA GLY A 505 11.69 -9.46 29.64
C GLY A 505 11.67 -8.57 28.40
N SER A 506 12.82 -8.42 27.76
CA SER A 506 13.01 -7.54 26.61
C SER A 506 12.67 -8.19 25.27
N SER A 507 12.07 -9.38 25.27
CA SER A 507 11.74 -10.13 24.06
C SER A 507 10.24 -10.43 23.96
N PRO A 508 9.66 -10.45 22.74
CA PRO A 508 8.34 -11.03 22.51
C PRO A 508 8.20 -12.45 23.07
N LEU A 509 9.29 -13.23 23.08
CA LEU A 509 9.29 -14.60 23.60
C LEU A 509 9.00 -14.69 25.10
N ASP A 510 9.14 -13.59 25.84
CA ASP A 510 8.94 -13.56 27.29
C ASP A 510 7.46 -13.46 27.68
N PHE A 511 6.57 -13.15 26.73
CA PHE A 511 5.13 -13.01 27.00
C PHE A 511 4.20 -13.59 25.93
N LEU A 512 4.70 -13.90 24.72
CA LEU A 512 3.88 -14.54 23.70
C LEU A 512 3.46 -15.95 24.16
N PRO A 513 2.21 -16.37 23.87
CA PRO A 513 1.71 -17.64 24.36
C PRO A 513 2.23 -18.82 23.53
N TYR A 514 3.05 -19.67 24.15
CA TYR A 514 3.51 -20.95 23.58
C TYR A 514 2.89 -22.13 24.31
N ALA A 515 2.58 -23.19 23.58
CA ALA A 515 2.22 -24.47 24.16
C ALA A 515 3.45 -25.11 24.82
N ALA A 516 3.24 -26.07 25.73
CA ALA A 516 4.33 -26.86 26.33
C ALA A 516 5.20 -27.59 25.29
N SER A 517 4.68 -27.81 24.07
CA SER A 517 5.43 -28.36 22.93
C SER A 517 6.37 -27.35 22.26
N GLY A 518 6.44 -26.11 22.74
CA GLY A 518 7.23 -25.02 22.15
C GLY A 518 6.60 -24.41 20.90
N LYS A 519 5.35 -24.73 20.56
CA LYS A 519 4.64 -24.18 19.40
C LYS A 519 3.84 -22.93 19.77
N PRO A 520 3.83 -21.87 18.94
CA PRO A 520 2.98 -20.71 19.16
C PRO A 520 1.50 -21.13 19.21
N GLN A 521 0.80 -20.70 20.24
CA GLN A 521 -0.62 -21.00 20.37
C GLN A 521 -1.44 -20.30 19.27
N PRO A 522 -2.50 -20.94 18.74
CA PRO A 522 -3.33 -20.36 17.69
C PRO A 522 -4.17 -19.19 18.23
N GLY A 523 -4.47 -18.22 17.36
CA GLY A 523 -5.37 -17.10 17.67
C GLY A 523 -4.69 -15.85 18.23
N GLY A 524 -3.53 -15.96 18.88
CA GLY A 524 -2.74 -14.83 19.37
C GLY A 524 -1.81 -14.19 18.33
N PHE A 525 -0.85 -13.40 18.81
CA PHE A 525 0.28 -12.95 18.00
C PHE A 525 1.26 -14.10 17.77
N ARG A 526 1.85 -14.13 16.58
CA ARG A 526 2.85 -15.13 16.19
C ARG A 526 3.95 -14.43 15.40
N LEU A 527 5.19 -14.73 15.72
CA LEU A 527 6.34 -14.18 15.02
C LEU A 527 6.49 -14.79 13.62
N GLY A 528 7.02 -14.00 12.69
CA GLY A 528 7.44 -14.49 11.38
C GLY A 528 7.34 -13.45 10.26
N PRO A 529 7.91 -13.73 9.08
CA PRO A 529 8.10 -12.73 8.02
C PRO A 529 6.89 -12.56 7.08
N THR A 530 5.79 -13.27 7.30
CA THR A 530 4.65 -13.26 6.37
C THR A 530 3.63 -12.19 6.78
N PRO A 531 2.88 -11.59 5.83
CA PRO A 531 1.84 -10.62 6.15
C PRO A 531 0.89 -11.10 7.26
N GLY A 532 0.64 -10.24 8.25
CA GLY A 532 -0.23 -10.50 9.41
C GLY A 532 0.43 -11.25 10.57
N LEU A 533 1.69 -11.65 10.44
CA LEU A 533 2.53 -12.11 11.55
C LEU A 533 3.28 -10.94 12.18
N ALA A 534 3.61 -11.07 13.47
CA ALA A 534 4.29 -10.05 14.25
C ALA A 534 5.81 -10.08 14.04
N LYS A 535 6.43 -8.92 14.25
CA LYS A 535 7.87 -8.74 14.48
C LYS A 535 8.05 -7.83 15.70
N LEU A 536 9.25 -7.80 16.26
CA LEU A 536 9.60 -6.81 17.27
C LEU A 536 9.72 -5.42 16.60
N GLU A 537 9.02 -4.43 17.16
CA GLU A 537 9.15 -3.03 16.72
C GLU A 537 10.05 -2.21 17.64
N GLY A 538 10.01 -2.48 18.94
CA GLY A 538 10.86 -1.79 19.92
C GLY A 538 10.67 -2.30 21.34
N VAL A 539 11.59 -1.95 22.21
CA VAL A 539 11.61 -2.29 23.64
C VAL A 539 11.98 -1.05 24.42
N GLN A 540 11.20 -0.74 25.45
CA GLN A 540 11.45 0.39 26.35
C GLN A 540 11.19 -0.04 27.80
N PRO A 541 11.67 0.72 28.80
CA PRO A 541 11.27 0.51 30.19
C PRO A 541 9.74 0.63 30.36
N MET A 542 9.14 -0.14 31.25
CA MET A 542 7.71 -0.02 31.55
C MET A 542 7.35 1.37 32.07
N LEU A 543 8.18 1.94 32.93
CA LEU A 543 8.00 3.30 33.47
C LEU A 543 7.89 4.36 32.36
N TRP A 544 8.70 4.23 31.31
CA TRP A 544 8.63 5.12 30.14
C TRP A 544 7.27 5.06 29.44
N ALA A 545 6.69 3.86 29.32
CA ALA A 545 5.37 3.72 28.70
C ALA A 545 4.28 4.35 29.57
N VAL A 546 4.33 4.13 30.89
CA VAL A 546 3.39 4.74 31.84
C VAL A 546 3.46 6.26 31.79
N GLU A 547 4.66 6.85 31.81
CA GLU A 547 4.83 8.32 31.70
C GLU A 547 4.24 8.92 30.42
N LEU A 548 4.30 8.18 29.30
CA LEU A 548 3.65 8.62 28.06
C LEU A 548 2.13 8.52 28.16
N MET A 549 1.62 7.44 28.74
CA MET A 549 0.18 7.22 28.91
C MET A 549 -0.45 8.28 29.83
N GLU A 550 0.23 8.67 30.93
CA GLU A 550 -0.21 9.76 31.82
C GLU A 550 -0.30 11.11 31.10
N LYS A 551 0.54 11.33 30.09
CA LYS A 551 0.51 12.53 29.23
C LYS A 551 -0.53 12.44 28.10
N GLY A 552 -1.28 11.34 28.02
CA GLY A 552 -2.20 11.06 26.92
C GLY A 552 -1.52 10.77 25.58
N LEU A 553 -0.22 10.47 25.59
CA LEU A 553 0.55 10.10 24.40
C LEU A 553 0.47 8.58 24.19
N ASN A 554 0.55 8.15 22.93
CA ASN A 554 0.50 6.73 22.59
C ASN A 554 1.92 6.12 22.56
N PRO A 555 2.29 5.22 23.50
CA PRO A 555 3.61 4.58 23.51
C PRO A 555 3.97 3.88 22.19
N ALA A 556 2.99 3.32 21.47
CA ALA A 556 3.23 2.64 20.20
C ALA A 556 3.85 3.57 19.14
N ARG A 557 3.59 4.88 19.21
CA ARG A 557 4.20 5.88 18.31
C ARG A 557 5.71 6.01 18.50
N HIS A 558 6.20 5.79 19.72
CA HIS A 558 7.58 6.08 20.11
C HIS A 558 8.39 4.82 20.49
N ILE A 559 7.78 3.64 20.43
CA ILE A 559 8.34 2.40 20.98
C ILE A 559 9.69 2.01 20.36
N LYS A 560 9.90 2.33 19.09
CA LYS A 560 11.14 2.08 18.34
C LYS A 560 12.34 2.91 18.84
N GLY A 561 12.08 3.98 19.60
CA GLY A 561 13.09 4.97 20.04
C GLY A 561 13.48 5.98 18.94
N GLY A 562 14.11 7.09 19.35
CA GLY A 562 14.80 8.03 18.43
C GLY A 562 13.92 9.03 17.66
N ASP A 563 12.83 9.53 18.25
CA ASP A 563 11.91 10.54 17.66
C ASP A 563 11.56 10.28 16.19
N ALA A 564 10.94 9.13 15.92
CA ALA A 564 10.30 8.85 14.64
C ALA A 564 9.02 9.72 14.46
N VAL A 565 9.20 11.01 14.18
CA VAL A 565 8.13 11.99 13.88
C VAL A 565 7.71 11.94 12.39
N LEU A 566 8.11 10.92 11.61
CA LEU A 566 8.05 11.00 10.14
C LEU A 566 7.11 10.02 9.43
N ASP A 567 6.21 9.31 10.12
CA ASP A 567 5.36 8.29 9.46
C ASP A 567 3.87 8.66 9.27
N GLU A 568 3.47 9.88 9.65
CA GLU A 568 2.11 10.41 9.46
C GLU A 568 2.10 11.51 8.38
N GLY A 569 1.93 11.09 7.13
CA GLY A 569 1.34 11.93 6.09
C GLY A 569 0.12 11.21 5.57
N GLU A 570 -1.07 11.59 6.08
CA GLU A 570 -2.34 11.35 5.39
C GLU A 570 -2.37 12.05 4.02
#